data_AF-Q3UX12-F1
#
_entry.id   AF-Q3UX12-F1
#
_cell.length_a   1.000
_cell.length_b   1.000
_cell.length_c   1.000
_cell.angle_alpha   90.00
_cell.angle_beta   90.00
_cell.angle_gamma   90.00
#
_symmetry.space_group_name_H-M   'P 1'
#
loop_
_entity.id
_entity.type
_entity.pdbx_description
1 polymer ?
#
loop_
_entity_poly.entity_id
_entity_poly.type
_entity_poly.pdbx_seq_one_letter_code
_entity_poly.pdbx_strand_id
1 'polypeptide(L)'
;NIQTGHWVGKQSGLGAGLDSFYEYLLKSYILFGEKEDLEMFNAAYQSIQSYLRRGREACNEGEGDPPLYVNVNMFSGQLMNTWIDSLQAFFPGLQVLIGDVEDAICLHAFYYAIWKRYGALPERYNWQLQAPDVLFYPLRPELVESTYLLYQATKNPFYLHVGMDILQSLEKYTKVKCGYATLHHVIDKSKEDRMESFFLSETCKYLYLLFDEENPVHKSGTRYMFTTEGHIISVDKRLRELPWKEFFSEDGERDQEEKFVHRPKSQELRVINSSSNCNRVPDERRYSLPLKSIYMRQIDQMVGLI
;
A
#
# COMPACT_ATOMS: atom_id res chain seq x y z
N ASN A 1 24.85 -1.87 0.03
CA ASN A 1 25.92 -2.89 -0.03
C ASN A 1 26.08 -3.45 1.37
N ILE A 2 25.96 -4.77 1.56
CA ILE A 2 25.94 -5.38 2.90
C ILE A 2 27.28 -5.28 3.65
N GLN A 3 28.39 -5.12 2.94
CA GLN A 3 29.73 -5.00 3.55
C GLN A 3 30.03 -3.57 3.98
N THR A 4 29.60 -2.58 3.18
CA THR A 4 29.96 -1.17 3.42
C THR A 4 28.84 -0.32 4.01
N GLY A 5 27.60 -0.80 3.98
CA GLY A 5 26.40 -0.01 4.31
C GLY A 5 26.06 1.06 3.27
N HIS A 6 26.86 1.26 2.22
CA HIS A 6 26.62 2.31 1.22
C HIS A 6 25.51 1.95 0.24
N TRP A 7 24.75 2.97 -0.18
CA TRP A 7 23.77 2.89 -1.27
C TRP A 7 24.43 2.47 -2.59
N VAL A 8 23.77 1.56 -3.32
CA VAL A 8 24.23 1.10 -4.66
C VAL A 8 23.36 1.72 -5.76
N GLY A 9 22.05 1.73 -5.57
CA GLY A 9 21.10 2.50 -6.39
C GLY A 9 20.88 3.89 -5.82
N LYS A 10 20.44 4.82 -6.66
CA LYS A 10 20.03 6.18 -6.26
C LYS A 10 18.53 6.43 -6.44
N GLN A 11 17.79 5.44 -6.94
CA GLN A 11 16.35 5.53 -7.15
C GLN A 11 15.62 5.39 -5.81
N SER A 12 14.69 6.31 -5.59
CA SER A 12 13.68 6.26 -4.53
C SER A 12 12.31 6.24 -5.20
N GLY A 13 11.40 5.42 -4.68
CA GLY A 13 10.10 5.13 -5.27
C GLY A 13 9.29 4.25 -4.33
N LEU A 14 8.10 3.84 -4.75
CA LEU A 14 7.23 2.96 -3.97
C LEU A 14 7.31 1.50 -4.42
N GLY A 15 8.11 1.20 -5.44
CA GLY A 15 8.06 -0.06 -6.15
C GLY A 15 8.99 -1.13 -5.63
N ALA A 16 9.18 -2.14 -6.47
CA ALA A 16 10.05 -3.28 -6.22
C ALA A 16 11.39 -2.90 -5.57
N GLY A 17 11.65 -3.49 -4.40
CA GLY A 17 12.87 -3.29 -3.61
C GLY A 17 12.79 -2.17 -2.57
N LEU A 18 11.65 -1.48 -2.45
CA LEU A 18 11.40 -0.43 -1.47
C LEU A 18 10.01 -0.56 -0.79
N ASP A 19 9.00 -1.03 -1.53
CA ASP A 19 7.61 -1.26 -1.10
C ASP A 19 7.41 -1.66 0.39
N SER A 20 7.69 -2.92 0.72
CA SER A 20 7.45 -3.56 2.01
C SER A 20 8.28 -2.98 3.15
N PHE A 21 9.37 -2.25 2.86
CA PHE A 21 10.08 -1.50 3.88
C PHE A 21 9.17 -0.45 4.52
N TYR A 22 8.44 0.33 3.73
CA TYR A 22 7.49 1.32 4.26
C TYR A 22 6.32 0.66 4.99
N GLU A 23 5.83 -0.45 4.45
CA GLU A 23 4.75 -1.22 5.04
C GLU A 23 5.14 -1.71 6.45
N TYR A 24 6.33 -2.27 6.61
CA TYR A 24 6.77 -2.83 7.88
C TYR A 24 7.14 -1.79 8.91
N LEU A 25 7.56 -0.57 8.53
CA LEU A 25 7.68 0.52 9.52
C LEU A 25 6.33 0.78 10.21
N LEU A 26 5.24 0.85 9.45
CA LEU A 26 3.92 1.05 10.05
C LEU A 26 3.41 -0.22 10.77
N LYS A 27 3.48 -1.37 10.11
CA LYS A 27 2.94 -2.63 10.66
C LYS A 27 3.68 -3.06 11.92
N SER A 28 4.99 -2.84 12.00
CA SER A 28 5.79 -3.14 13.21
C SER A 28 5.38 -2.26 14.39
N TYR A 29 5.17 -0.95 14.17
CA TYR A 29 4.58 -0.09 15.19
C TYR A 29 3.20 -0.60 15.66
N ILE A 30 2.31 -0.98 14.73
CA ILE A 30 0.99 -1.47 15.10
C ILE A 30 1.08 -2.79 15.90
N LEU A 31 2.03 -3.68 15.57
CA LEU A 31 2.21 -4.95 16.29
C LEU A 31 2.88 -4.79 17.65
N PHE A 32 4.02 -4.11 17.68
CA PHE A 32 4.94 -4.09 18.82
C PHE A 32 4.91 -2.79 19.62
N GLY A 33 4.41 -1.69 19.04
CA GLY A 33 4.29 -0.40 19.72
C GLY A 33 5.58 0.41 19.81
N GLU A 34 6.64 0.02 19.10
CA GLU A 34 7.92 0.73 19.04
C GLU A 34 7.78 2.08 18.33
N LYS A 35 8.05 3.18 19.04
CA LYS A 35 7.75 4.53 18.54
C LYS A 35 8.68 4.94 17.40
N GLU A 36 9.91 4.45 17.42
CA GLU A 36 10.94 4.69 16.43
C GLU A 36 10.48 4.25 15.03
N ASP A 37 9.77 3.13 14.95
CA ASP A 37 9.19 2.62 13.68
C ASP A 37 8.15 3.60 13.12
N LEU A 38 7.28 4.14 13.97
CA LEU A 38 6.30 5.15 13.58
C LEU A 38 6.96 6.47 13.18
N GLU A 39 8.00 6.90 13.89
CA GLU A 39 8.76 8.11 13.57
C GLU A 39 9.43 8.00 12.21
N MET A 40 10.08 6.86 11.93
CA MET A 40 10.66 6.56 10.63
C MET A 40 9.59 6.49 9.53
N PHE A 41 8.45 5.85 9.80
CA PHE A 41 7.33 5.81 8.87
C PHE A 41 6.82 7.22 8.53
N ASN A 42 6.57 8.05 9.55
CA ASN A 42 6.05 9.41 9.34
C ASN A 42 7.03 10.27 8.55
N ALA A 43 8.33 10.20 8.85
CA ALA A 43 9.36 10.89 8.10
C ALA A 43 9.43 10.41 6.64
N ALA A 44 9.33 9.10 6.42
CA ALA A 44 9.26 8.52 5.08
C ALA A 44 8.00 8.97 4.33
N TYR A 45 6.82 8.91 4.96
CA TYR A 45 5.55 9.32 4.34
C TYR A 45 5.56 10.80 3.95
N GLN A 46 6.04 11.68 4.84
CA GLN A 46 6.20 13.10 4.53
C GLN A 46 7.14 13.33 3.34
N SER A 47 8.23 12.56 3.25
CA SER A 47 9.16 12.61 2.12
C SER A 47 8.52 12.08 0.83
N ILE A 48 7.74 11.00 0.90
CA ILE A 48 6.97 10.47 -0.23
C ILE A 48 6.00 11.53 -0.76
N GLN A 49 5.23 12.15 0.13
CA GLN A 49 4.28 13.22 -0.21
C GLN A 49 4.97 14.44 -0.84
N SER A 50 6.14 14.81 -0.35
CA SER A 50 6.87 16.00 -0.84
C SER A 50 7.60 15.76 -2.16
N TYR A 51 8.21 14.58 -2.33
CA TYR A 51 9.16 14.34 -3.42
C TYR A 51 8.70 13.34 -4.47
N LEU A 52 7.89 12.34 -4.11
CA LEU A 52 7.43 11.31 -5.05
C LEU A 52 6.06 11.63 -5.62
N ARG A 53 5.17 12.27 -4.85
CA ARG A 53 3.84 12.67 -5.32
C ARG A 53 3.95 13.78 -6.36
N ARG A 54 3.21 13.61 -7.46
CA ARG A 54 3.06 14.55 -8.58
C ARG A 54 1.58 14.66 -8.95
N GLY A 55 1.25 15.67 -9.75
CA GLY A 55 -0.14 15.98 -10.11
C GLY A 55 -0.77 16.95 -9.11
N ARG A 56 -2.09 17.08 -9.20
CA ARG A 56 -2.87 18.01 -8.37
C ARG A 56 -2.80 17.68 -6.87
N GLU A 57 -3.06 18.68 -6.03
CA GLU A 57 -3.01 18.55 -4.57
C GLU A 57 -4.13 17.66 -4.03
N ALA A 58 -5.39 17.95 -4.39
CA ALA A 58 -6.53 17.18 -3.92
C ALA A 58 -6.91 16.05 -4.90
N CYS A 59 -7.32 14.91 -4.34
CA CYS A 59 -7.71 13.77 -5.15
C CYS A 59 -8.94 14.06 -6.04
N ASN A 60 -10.00 14.61 -5.44
CA ASN A 60 -11.33 14.76 -6.04
C ASN A 60 -11.75 16.24 -6.23
N GLU A 61 -10.77 17.16 -6.23
CA GLU A 61 -10.95 18.61 -6.35
C GLU A 61 -9.73 19.25 -7.02
N GLY A 62 -9.87 20.49 -7.48
CA GLY A 62 -8.80 21.25 -8.12
C GLY A 62 -8.59 20.94 -9.61
N GLU A 63 -7.55 21.54 -10.17
CA GLU A 63 -7.14 21.47 -11.57
C GLU A 63 -5.77 20.80 -11.72
N GLY A 64 -5.50 20.24 -12.91
CA GLY A 64 -4.25 19.55 -13.23
C GLY A 64 -4.35 18.03 -13.27
N ASP A 65 -3.21 17.40 -13.57
CA ASP A 65 -3.12 15.95 -13.80
C ASP A 65 -3.47 15.13 -12.54
N PRO A 66 -4.02 13.90 -12.71
CA PRO A 66 -4.24 12.98 -11.61
C PRO A 66 -3.01 12.76 -10.72
N PRO A 67 -3.19 12.64 -9.39
CA PRO A 67 -2.09 12.34 -8.50
C PRO A 67 -1.44 10.99 -8.85
N LEU A 68 -0.11 10.99 -8.92
CA LEU A 68 0.72 9.81 -9.19
C LEU A 68 1.97 9.87 -8.30
N TYR A 69 2.51 8.71 -7.95
CA TYR A 69 3.80 8.59 -7.26
C TYR A 69 4.85 8.11 -8.24
N VAL A 70 5.90 8.92 -8.44
CA VAL A 70 6.94 8.68 -9.44
C VAL A 70 8.26 8.26 -8.80
N ASN A 71 9.12 7.64 -9.60
CA ASN A 71 10.48 7.31 -9.20
C ASN A 71 11.40 8.53 -9.33
N VAL A 72 12.11 8.88 -8.26
CA VAL A 72 13.01 10.04 -8.20
C VAL A 72 14.41 9.67 -7.73
N ASN A 73 15.35 10.58 -7.93
CA ASN A 73 16.68 10.49 -7.34
C ASN A 73 16.61 10.84 -5.86
N MET A 74 17.12 9.97 -4.99
CA MET A 74 17.06 10.15 -3.53
C MET A 74 17.76 11.43 -3.02
N PHE A 75 18.70 12.00 -3.78
CA PHE A 75 19.44 13.20 -3.37
C PHE A 75 18.87 14.48 -3.95
N SER A 76 18.43 14.46 -5.22
CA SER A 76 17.97 15.67 -5.92
C SER A 76 16.45 15.80 -6.02
N GLY A 77 15.68 14.74 -5.75
CA GLY A 77 14.23 14.71 -5.95
C GLY A 77 13.80 14.79 -7.43
N GLN A 78 14.76 14.77 -8.37
CA GLN A 78 14.49 14.81 -9.80
C GLN A 78 13.94 13.47 -10.29
N LEU A 79 13.03 13.53 -11.27
CA LEU A 79 12.46 12.36 -11.92
C LEU A 79 13.58 11.48 -12.52
N MET A 80 13.59 10.18 -12.20
CA MET A 80 14.59 9.24 -12.70
C MET A 80 14.12 8.43 -13.89
N ASN A 81 12.83 8.12 -13.96
CA ASN A 81 12.22 7.36 -15.04
C ASN A 81 10.74 7.73 -15.16
N THR A 82 10.08 7.19 -16.18
CA THR A 82 8.68 7.48 -16.50
C THR A 82 7.79 6.25 -16.38
N TRP A 83 8.28 5.21 -15.71
CA TRP A 83 7.54 3.99 -15.44
C TRP A 83 7.22 3.84 -13.95
N ILE A 84 6.13 3.14 -13.69
CA ILE A 84 5.77 2.62 -12.37
C ILE A 84 5.60 1.11 -12.50
N ASP A 85 5.93 0.37 -11.45
CA ASP A 85 5.76 -1.07 -11.42
C ASP A 85 4.44 -1.48 -10.77
N SER A 86 3.94 -2.67 -11.09
CA SER A 86 2.66 -3.15 -10.58
C SER A 86 2.63 -3.35 -9.07
N LEU A 87 3.80 -3.57 -8.44
CA LEU A 87 3.88 -3.78 -6.99
C LEU A 87 3.49 -2.52 -6.22
N GLN A 88 3.74 -1.33 -6.78
CA GLN A 88 3.30 -0.05 -6.22
C GLN A 88 1.79 0.05 -5.95
N ALA A 89 0.98 -0.84 -6.55
CA ALA A 89 -0.45 -0.93 -6.28
C ALA A 89 -0.79 -1.37 -4.84
N PHE A 90 0.19 -1.70 -3.99
CA PHE A 90 0.00 -1.98 -2.56
C PHE A 90 -0.22 -0.69 -1.75
N PHE A 91 0.35 0.42 -2.24
CA PHE A 91 0.44 1.67 -1.49
C PHE A 91 -0.91 2.28 -1.13
N PRO A 92 -1.97 2.22 -1.96
CA PRO A 92 -3.31 2.62 -1.53
C PRO A 92 -3.79 1.87 -0.28
N GLY A 93 -3.49 0.57 -0.18
CA GLY A 93 -3.75 -0.22 1.02
C GLY A 93 -3.03 0.33 2.25
N LEU A 94 -1.74 0.67 2.12
CA LEU A 94 -0.97 1.30 3.19
C LEU A 94 -1.52 2.68 3.57
N GLN A 95 -1.97 3.47 2.60
CA GLN A 95 -2.61 4.77 2.83
C GLN A 95 -3.93 4.64 3.58
N VAL A 96 -4.73 3.61 3.28
CA VAL A 96 -5.93 3.27 4.07
C VAL A 96 -5.57 2.98 5.52
N LEU A 97 -4.49 2.22 5.78
CA LEU A 97 -4.07 1.87 7.14
C LEU A 97 -3.73 3.09 8.01
N ILE A 98 -3.19 4.15 7.41
CA ILE A 98 -2.85 5.39 8.13
C ILE A 98 -4.00 6.41 8.15
N GLY A 99 -5.11 6.12 7.47
CA GLY A 99 -6.27 7.00 7.37
C GLY A 99 -6.24 8.01 6.22
N ASP A 100 -5.27 7.93 5.31
CA ASP A 100 -5.21 8.75 4.09
C ASP A 100 -6.05 8.13 2.96
N VAL A 101 -7.35 8.06 3.21
CA VAL A 101 -8.31 7.37 2.32
C VAL A 101 -8.48 8.12 1.00
N GLU A 102 -8.30 9.45 0.97
CA GLU A 102 -8.47 10.23 -0.27
C GLU A 102 -7.39 9.93 -1.30
N ASP A 103 -6.11 9.99 -0.91
CA ASP A 103 -5.05 9.67 -1.86
C ASP A 103 -5.05 8.18 -2.24
N ALA A 104 -5.46 7.30 -1.32
CA ALA A 104 -5.66 5.89 -1.60
C ALA A 104 -6.69 5.68 -2.73
N ILE A 105 -7.84 6.37 -2.69
CA ILE A 105 -8.86 6.30 -3.73
C ILE A 105 -8.29 6.71 -5.09
N CYS A 106 -7.53 7.81 -5.15
CA CYS A 106 -6.98 8.31 -6.41
C CYS A 106 -5.96 7.36 -7.02
N LEU A 107 -4.99 6.91 -6.22
CA LEU A 107 -3.94 6.03 -6.70
C LEU A 107 -4.50 4.66 -7.08
N HIS A 108 -5.46 4.13 -6.30
CA HIS A 108 -6.18 2.90 -6.65
C HIS A 108 -6.92 3.03 -8.00
N ALA A 109 -7.64 4.13 -8.20
CA ALA A 109 -8.36 4.36 -9.46
C ALA A 109 -7.42 4.40 -10.67
N PHE A 110 -6.20 4.94 -10.52
CA PHE A 110 -5.17 4.91 -11.55
C PHE A 110 -4.78 3.47 -11.95
N TYR A 111 -4.42 2.63 -10.98
CA TYR A 111 -4.10 1.22 -11.26
C TYR A 111 -5.29 0.44 -11.79
N TYR A 112 -6.50 0.70 -11.29
CA TYR A 112 -7.71 0.07 -11.80
C TYR A 112 -7.99 0.46 -13.25
N ALA A 113 -7.71 1.69 -13.67
CA ALA A 113 -7.86 2.09 -15.06
C ALA A 113 -6.87 1.36 -15.99
N ILE A 114 -5.63 1.12 -15.53
CA ILE A 114 -4.67 0.25 -16.24
C ILE A 114 -5.23 -1.18 -16.34
N TRP A 115 -5.78 -1.71 -15.24
CA TRP A 115 -6.42 -3.02 -15.24
C TRP A 115 -7.57 -3.09 -16.24
N LYS A 116 -8.46 -2.10 -16.29
CA LYS A 116 -9.55 -2.06 -17.27
C LYS A 116 -9.04 -2.09 -18.71
N ARG A 117 -7.89 -1.45 -18.99
CA ARG A 117 -7.31 -1.43 -20.34
C ARG A 117 -6.73 -2.78 -20.75
N TYR A 118 -6.02 -3.45 -19.85
CA TYR A 118 -5.25 -4.65 -20.19
C TYR A 118 -5.78 -5.95 -19.60
N GLY A 119 -6.80 -5.94 -18.73
CA GLY A 119 -7.27 -7.11 -17.97
C GLY A 119 -6.24 -7.71 -17.02
N ALA A 120 -5.14 -7.00 -16.77
CA ALA A 120 -4.04 -7.35 -15.88
C ALA A 120 -3.16 -6.10 -15.72
N LEU A 121 -2.38 -6.00 -14.63
CA LEU A 121 -1.35 -4.96 -14.55
C LEU A 121 -0.08 -5.43 -15.26
N PRO A 122 0.47 -4.69 -16.24
CA PRO A 122 1.83 -4.95 -16.68
C PRO A 122 2.80 -4.70 -15.52
N GLU A 123 3.84 -5.52 -15.43
CA GLU A 123 4.87 -5.44 -14.39
C GLU A 123 5.52 -4.05 -14.34
N ARG A 124 5.63 -3.36 -15.49
CA ARG A 124 5.94 -1.93 -15.56
C ARG A 124 5.07 -1.22 -16.59
N TYR A 125 4.47 -0.11 -16.18
CA TYR A 125 3.67 0.79 -17.01
C TYR A 125 4.34 2.15 -17.13
N ASN A 126 4.52 2.62 -18.36
CA ASN A 126 5.03 3.94 -18.66
C ASN A 126 3.89 4.95 -18.76
N TRP A 127 3.80 5.87 -17.80
CA TRP A 127 2.70 6.82 -17.70
C TRP A 127 2.82 7.98 -18.70
N GLN A 128 4.01 8.24 -19.24
CA GLN A 128 4.18 9.23 -20.32
C GLN A 128 3.86 8.65 -21.69
N LEU A 129 4.34 7.44 -21.98
CA LEU A 129 4.05 6.75 -23.23
C LEU A 129 2.66 6.12 -23.27
N GLN A 130 1.99 6.06 -22.11
CA GLN A 130 0.69 5.41 -21.93
C GLN A 130 0.70 3.97 -22.42
N ALA A 131 1.77 3.23 -22.09
CA ALA A 131 2.00 1.88 -22.59
C ALA A 131 2.82 1.04 -21.60
N PRO A 132 2.74 -0.30 -21.64
CA PRO A 132 3.61 -1.15 -20.84
C PRO A 132 5.07 -1.10 -21.30
N ASP A 133 6.00 -0.93 -20.35
CA ASP A 133 7.44 -1.11 -20.59
C ASP A 133 7.85 -2.57 -20.36
N VAL A 134 7.22 -3.24 -19.38
CA VAL A 134 7.40 -4.66 -19.11
C VAL A 134 6.02 -5.31 -19.09
N LEU A 135 5.77 -6.16 -20.08
CA LEU A 135 4.45 -6.69 -20.42
C LEU A 135 4.01 -7.89 -19.59
N PHE A 136 4.86 -8.35 -18.69
CA PHE A 136 4.67 -9.53 -17.85
C PHE A 136 3.62 -9.28 -16.75
N TYR A 137 2.86 -10.30 -16.34
CA TYR A 137 1.98 -10.24 -15.16
C TYR A 137 1.98 -11.60 -14.41
N PRO A 138 2.67 -11.70 -13.27
CA PRO A 138 2.82 -12.95 -12.53
C PRO A 138 1.71 -13.19 -11.51
N LEU A 139 0.48 -12.76 -11.79
CA LEU A 139 -0.68 -12.92 -10.88
C LEU A 139 -0.58 -12.11 -9.58
N ARG A 140 0.09 -10.95 -9.67
CA ARG A 140 0.34 -9.94 -8.63
C ARG A 140 -0.90 -9.61 -7.77
N PRO A 141 -0.79 -9.59 -6.43
CA PRO A 141 -1.92 -9.39 -5.52
C PRO A 141 -2.23 -7.94 -5.17
N GLU A 142 -1.32 -7.00 -5.41
CA GLU A 142 -1.26 -5.72 -4.71
C GLU A 142 -2.49 -4.83 -4.98
N LEU A 143 -3.01 -4.85 -6.22
CA LEU A 143 -4.27 -4.16 -6.54
C LEU A 143 -5.48 -4.76 -5.83
N VAL A 144 -5.50 -6.09 -5.65
CA VAL A 144 -6.58 -6.79 -4.96
C VAL A 144 -6.54 -6.47 -3.46
N GLU A 145 -5.36 -6.46 -2.86
CA GLU A 145 -5.17 -6.05 -1.46
C GLU A 145 -5.71 -4.63 -1.24
N SER A 146 -5.28 -3.67 -2.06
CA SER A 146 -5.76 -2.29 -1.98
C SER A 146 -7.27 -2.18 -2.19
N THR A 147 -7.84 -2.95 -3.13
CA THR A 147 -9.29 -3.01 -3.35
C THR A 147 -10.02 -3.52 -2.11
N TYR A 148 -9.51 -4.58 -1.50
CA TYR A 148 -10.05 -5.16 -0.28
C TYR A 148 -10.01 -4.17 0.89
N LEU A 149 -8.87 -3.52 1.13
CA LEU A 149 -8.72 -2.55 2.23
C LEU A 149 -9.59 -1.31 2.03
N LEU A 150 -9.69 -0.79 0.80
CA LEU A 150 -10.60 0.33 0.48
C LEU A 150 -12.07 -0.06 0.68
N TYR A 151 -12.47 -1.27 0.28
CA TYR A 151 -13.81 -1.78 0.58
C TYR A 151 -14.05 -1.88 2.10
N GLN A 152 -13.10 -2.41 2.88
CA GLN A 152 -13.25 -2.49 4.33
C GLN A 152 -13.40 -1.12 4.98
N ALA A 153 -12.64 -0.12 4.53
CA ALA A 153 -12.67 1.23 5.08
C ALA A 153 -13.93 2.03 4.69
N THR A 154 -14.40 1.89 3.45
CA THR A 154 -15.48 2.74 2.90
C THR A 154 -16.83 2.04 2.81
N LYS A 155 -16.83 0.69 2.76
CA LYS A 155 -17.97 -0.16 2.38
C LYS A 155 -18.64 0.22 1.06
N ASN A 156 -17.91 0.91 0.18
CA ASN A 156 -18.42 1.35 -1.10
C ASN A 156 -18.50 0.17 -2.08
N PRO A 157 -19.69 -0.13 -2.67
CA PRO A 157 -19.86 -1.23 -3.62
C PRO A 157 -19.01 -1.12 -4.89
N PHE A 158 -18.47 0.05 -5.22
CA PHE A 158 -17.52 0.23 -6.31
C PHE A 158 -16.35 -0.77 -6.23
N TYR A 159 -15.81 -1.02 -5.03
CA TYR A 159 -14.69 -1.95 -4.86
C TYR A 159 -15.09 -3.42 -5.05
N LEU A 160 -16.36 -3.78 -4.82
CA LEU A 160 -16.87 -5.10 -5.18
C LEU A 160 -16.94 -5.27 -6.71
N HIS A 161 -17.32 -4.21 -7.44
CA HIS A 161 -17.28 -4.21 -8.90
C HIS A 161 -15.84 -4.35 -9.42
N VAL A 162 -14.88 -3.61 -8.85
CA VAL A 162 -13.45 -3.75 -9.17
C VAL A 162 -12.98 -5.19 -8.95
N GLY A 163 -13.32 -5.79 -7.79
CA GLY A 163 -12.98 -7.18 -7.49
C GLY A 163 -13.58 -8.17 -8.49
N MET A 164 -14.81 -7.92 -8.96
CA MET A 164 -15.47 -8.75 -9.95
C MET A 164 -14.77 -8.66 -11.32
N ASP A 165 -14.39 -7.45 -11.75
CA ASP A 165 -13.66 -7.23 -13.00
C ASP A 165 -12.28 -7.90 -12.98
N ILE A 166 -11.60 -7.86 -11.83
CA ILE A 166 -10.34 -8.58 -11.59
C ILE A 166 -10.56 -10.10 -11.70
N LEU A 167 -11.53 -10.64 -10.97
CA LEU A 167 -11.83 -12.07 -10.96
C LEU A 167 -12.20 -12.58 -12.37
N GLN A 168 -13.05 -11.85 -13.10
CA GLN A 168 -13.42 -12.18 -14.48
C GLN A 168 -12.20 -12.19 -15.40
N SER A 169 -11.28 -11.23 -15.23
CA SER A 169 -10.07 -11.15 -16.04
C SER A 169 -9.11 -12.31 -15.75
N LEU A 170 -8.94 -12.69 -14.49
CA LEU A 170 -8.15 -13.87 -14.09
C LEU A 170 -8.76 -15.16 -14.65
N GLU A 171 -10.07 -15.38 -14.45
CA GLU A 171 -10.78 -16.54 -14.98
C GLU A 171 -10.67 -16.66 -16.50
N LYS A 172 -10.73 -15.53 -17.22
CA LYS A 172 -10.70 -15.50 -18.67
C LYS A 172 -9.29 -15.65 -19.24
N TYR A 173 -8.30 -14.97 -18.66
CA TYR A 173 -6.99 -14.82 -19.28
C TYR A 173 -5.91 -15.70 -18.65
N THR A 174 -6.01 -16.09 -17.38
CA THR A 174 -4.93 -16.78 -16.66
C THR A 174 -5.26 -18.21 -16.29
N LYS A 175 -6.55 -18.59 -16.21
CA LYS A 175 -6.97 -19.95 -15.89
C LYS A 175 -6.48 -20.98 -16.91
N VAL A 176 -5.98 -22.10 -16.40
CA VAL A 176 -5.55 -23.29 -17.16
C VAL A 176 -6.10 -24.56 -16.53
N LYS A 177 -5.81 -25.74 -17.11
CA LYS A 177 -6.38 -27.02 -16.68
C LYS A 177 -6.14 -27.36 -15.20
N CYS A 178 -4.98 -27.00 -14.64
CA CYS A 178 -4.55 -27.37 -13.30
C CYS A 178 -4.34 -26.18 -12.35
N GLY A 179 -4.77 -24.97 -12.71
CA GLY A 179 -4.57 -23.78 -11.89
C GLY A 179 -4.64 -22.50 -12.70
N TYR A 180 -3.75 -21.56 -12.40
CA TYR A 180 -3.63 -20.28 -13.08
C TYR A 180 -2.18 -20.09 -13.54
N ALA A 181 -2.01 -19.42 -14.67
CA ALA A 181 -0.72 -19.22 -15.30
C ALA A 181 -0.40 -17.72 -15.39
N THR A 182 0.83 -17.38 -15.07
CA THR A 182 1.44 -16.08 -15.34
C THR A 182 1.21 -15.67 -16.80
N LEU A 183 0.87 -14.41 -17.04
CA LEU A 183 0.87 -13.86 -18.39
C LEU A 183 2.28 -13.41 -18.75
N HIS A 184 2.82 -13.98 -19.82
CA HIS A 184 4.07 -13.49 -20.40
C HIS A 184 3.88 -12.08 -20.96
N HIS A 185 2.72 -11.83 -21.57
CA HIS A 185 2.44 -10.59 -22.28
C HIS A 185 0.97 -10.17 -22.10
N VAL A 186 0.74 -9.07 -21.37
CA VAL A 186 -0.62 -8.61 -21.03
C VAL A 186 -1.44 -8.13 -22.23
N ILE A 187 -0.85 -7.83 -23.39
CA ILE A 187 -1.64 -7.48 -24.58
C ILE A 187 -2.16 -8.71 -25.32
N ASP A 188 -1.28 -9.62 -25.78
CA ASP A 188 -1.68 -10.81 -26.55
C ASP A 188 -2.21 -11.98 -25.70
N LYS A 189 -2.05 -11.92 -24.38
CA LYS A 189 -2.48 -12.92 -23.38
C LYS A 189 -1.74 -14.28 -23.49
N SER A 190 -0.54 -14.29 -24.04
CA SER A 190 0.38 -15.42 -23.96
C SER A 190 0.74 -15.72 -22.50
N LYS A 191 0.94 -17.01 -22.19
CA LYS A 191 1.10 -17.54 -20.83
C LYS A 191 2.45 -18.20 -20.67
N GLU A 192 2.97 -18.17 -19.45
CA GLU A 192 4.07 -19.04 -19.02
C GLU A 192 3.54 -20.19 -18.18
N ASP A 193 4.17 -21.37 -18.25
CA ASP A 193 3.83 -22.52 -17.40
C ASP A 193 4.38 -22.33 -15.98
N ARG A 194 3.87 -21.30 -15.29
CA ARG A 194 4.32 -20.87 -13.97
C ARG A 194 3.15 -20.26 -13.21
N MET A 195 2.99 -20.67 -11.95
CA MET A 195 2.07 -20.08 -10.98
C MET A 195 2.86 -19.75 -9.73
N GLU A 196 2.89 -18.48 -9.36
CA GLU A 196 3.58 -18.06 -8.13
C GLU A 196 2.79 -18.48 -6.89
N SER A 197 3.50 -18.84 -5.82
CA SER A 197 2.87 -19.27 -4.56
C SER A 197 2.00 -18.18 -3.93
N PHE A 198 2.41 -16.91 -4.08
CA PHE A 198 1.66 -15.77 -3.56
C PHE A 198 0.28 -15.63 -4.21
N PHE A 199 0.03 -16.17 -5.40
CA PHE A 199 -1.32 -16.16 -5.98
C PHE A 199 -2.34 -16.83 -5.04
N LEU A 200 -1.94 -17.93 -4.40
CA LEU A 200 -2.77 -18.65 -3.44
C LEU A 200 -2.81 -17.97 -2.08
N SER A 201 -1.67 -17.45 -1.60
CA SER A 201 -1.62 -16.77 -0.29
C SER A 201 -2.32 -15.41 -0.33
N GLU A 202 -2.32 -14.70 -1.45
CA GLU A 202 -2.66 -13.29 -1.47
C GLU A 202 -3.83 -13.02 -2.41
N THR A 203 -3.64 -13.14 -3.73
CA THR A 203 -4.65 -12.79 -4.73
C THR A 203 -5.98 -13.50 -4.48
N CYS A 204 -5.95 -14.83 -4.31
CA CYS A 204 -7.13 -15.63 -3.98
C CYS A 204 -7.72 -15.27 -2.62
N LYS A 205 -6.88 -15.01 -1.62
CA LYS A 205 -7.31 -14.70 -0.25
C LYS A 205 -8.02 -13.36 -0.19
N TYR A 206 -7.45 -12.31 -0.77
CA TYR A 206 -8.07 -10.98 -0.79
C TYR A 206 -9.35 -10.96 -1.62
N LEU A 207 -9.42 -11.68 -2.75
CA LEU A 207 -10.68 -11.85 -3.50
C LEU A 207 -11.73 -12.58 -2.66
N TYR A 208 -11.37 -13.68 -2.00
CA TYR A 208 -12.28 -14.42 -1.12
C TYR A 208 -12.82 -13.53 0.00
N LEU A 209 -11.93 -12.82 0.69
CA LEU A 209 -12.27 -11.92 1.80
C LEU A 209 -13.08 -10.71 1.36
N LEU A 210 -12.87 -10.21 0.14
CA LEU A 210 -13.65 -9.10 -0.42
C LEU A 210 -15.13 -9.45 -0.57
N PHE A 211 -15.45 -10.68 -0.96
CA PHE A 211 -16.83 -11.12 -1.19
C PHE A 211 -17.46 -11.83 0.02
N ASP A 212 -16.68 -12.30 0.98
CA ASP A 212 -17.15 -12.84 2.25
C ASP A 212 -17.36 -11.72 3.29
N GLU A 213 -18.44 -10.95 3.15
CA GLU A 213 -18.70 -9.75 3.97
C GLU A 213 -18.82 -10.03 5.47
N GLU A 214 -19.24 -11.24 5.85
CA GLU A 214 -19.47 -11.65 7.25
C GLU A 214 -18.27 -12.37 7.87
N ASN A 215 -17.14 -12.44 7.16
CA ASN A 215 -15.95 -13.15 7.61
C ASN A 215 -15.48 -12.66 8.99
N PRO A 216 -15.10 -13.57 9.92
CA PRO A 216 -14.63 -13.20 11.25
C PRO A 216 -13.41 -12.25 11.29
N VAL A 217 -12.58 -12.28 10.23
CA VAL A 217 -11.43 -11.37 10.08
C VAL A 217 -11.89 -9.91 10.04
N HIS A 218 -13.04 -9.62 9.40
CA HIS A 218 -13.58 -8.26 9.25
C HIS A 218 -14.16 -7.71 10.55
N LYS A 219 -14.86 -8.58 11.29
CA LYS A 219 -15.49 -8.24 12.58
C LYS A 219 -14.47 -7.93 13.67
N SER A 220 -13.24 -8.41 13.47
CA SER A 220 -12.13 -8.27 14.38
C SER A 220 -11.08 -7.29 13.84
N GLY A 221 -11.48 -6.24 13.10
CA GLY A 221 -10.57 -5.36 12.35
C GLY A 221 -9.41 -4.71 13.12
N THR A 222 -9.39 -4.78 14.45
CA THR A 222 -8.26 -4.35 15.30
C THR A 222 -7.40 -5.50 15.84
N ARG A 223 -7.82 -6.75 15.68
CA ARG A 223 -7.17 -7.95 16.25
C ARG A 223 -6.34 -8.71 15.22
N TYR A 224 -6.52 -8.47 13.93
CA TYR A 224 -5.78 -9.15 12.88
C TYR A 224 -5.13 -8.15 11.95
N MET A 225 -3.95 -8.52 11.45
CA MET A 225 -3.21 -7.77 10.44
C MET A 225 -2.68 -8.76 9.40
N PHE A 226 -2.55 -8.30 8.17
CA PHE A 226 -1.88 -9.04 7.11
C PHE A 226 -0.41 -8.65 7.05
N THR A 227 0.49 -9.61 6.84
CA THR A 227 1.86 -9.35 6.39
C THR A 227 1.88 -8.93 4.91
N THR A 228 3.03 -8.52 4.38
CA THR A 228 3.22 -8.26 2.93
C THR A 228 3.04 -9.49 2.04
N GLU A 229 2.89 -10.68 2.62
CA GLU A 229 2.64 -11.96 1.92
C GLU A 229 1.23 -12.50 2.22
N GLY A 230 0.34 -11.62 2.67
CA GLY A 230 -1.05 -11.90 3.01
C GLY A 230 -1.26 -12.85 4.19
N HIS A 231 -0.25 -13.13 5.02
CA HIS A 231 -0.42 -13.98 6.19
C HIS A 231 -1.10 -13.22 7.32
N ILE A 232 -2.09 -13.86 7.96
CA ILE A 232 -2.85 -13.26 9.05
C ILE A 232 -2.09 -13.46 10.35
N ILE A 233 -1.79 -12.37 11.04
CA ILE A 233 -1.18 -12.35 12.37
C ILE A 233 -2.11 -11.65 13.36
N SER A 234 -2.13 -12.12 14.60
CA SER A 234 -2.93 -11.51 15.65
C SER A 234 -2.21 -10.30 16.25
N VAL A 235 -2.89 -9.15 16.30
CA VAL A 235 -2.46 -7.96 17.03
C VAL A 235 -2.88 -8.16 18.50
N ASP A 236 -1.96 -8.69 19.29
CA ASP A 236 -2.15 -8.95 20.71
C ASP A 236 -1.41 -7.91 21.54
N LYS A 237 -2.02 -7.43 22.63
CA LYS A 237 -1.38 -6.50 23.57
C LYS A 237 -0.09 -7.08 24.16
N ARG A 238 -0.01 -8.41 24.32
CA ARG A 238 1.17 -9.12 24.80
C ARG A 238 2.41 -8.90 23.93
N LEU A 239 2.23 -8.62 22.63
CA LEU A 239 3.35 -8.31 21.72
C LEU A 239 3.94 -6.91 21.97
N ARG A 240 3.22 -6.05 22.70
CA ARG A 240 3.68 -4.72 23.13
C ARG A 240 4.25 -4.71 24.54
N GLU A 241 4.13 -5.83 25.24
CA GLU A 241 4.70 -6.03 26.56
C GLU A 241 6.13 -6.55 26.37
N LEU A 242 7.13 -5.82 26.87
CA LEU A 242 8.52 -6.26 26.81
C LEU A 242 8.69 -7.44 27.78
N PRO A 243 8.94 -8.67 27.32
CA PRO A 243 9.05 -9.84 28.20
C PRO A 243 10.17 -9.69 29.23
N TRP A 244 11.22 -8.94 28.88
CA TRP A 244 12.39 -8.69 29.71
C TRP A 244 12.17 -7.63 30.80
N LYS A 245 11.08 -6.86 30.76
CA LYS A 245 10.78 -5.94 31.87
C LYS A 245 10.59 -6.71 33.16
N GLU A 246 9.96 -7.88 33.13
CA GLU A 246 9.83 -8.73 34.33
C GLU A 246 11.20 -9.26 34.81
N PHE A 247 12.10 -9.62 33.89
CA PHE A 247 13.43 -10.14 34.24
C PHE A 247 14.38 -9.10 34.86
N PHE A 248 14.21 -7.81 34.56
CA PHE A 248 15.04 -6.74 35.14
C PHE A 248 14.32 -5.93 36.24
N SER A 249 13.12 -6.33 36.65
CA SER A 249 12.37 -5.68 37.73
C SER A 249 12.73 -6.18 39.13
N GLU A 250 13.46 -7.29 39.26
CA GLU A 250 13.71 -7.92 40.58
C GLU A 250 15.16 -7.88 41.08
N ASP A 251 16.12 -7.35 40.32
CA ASP A 251 17.50 -7.23 40.79
C ASP A 251 17.95 -5.77 40.95
N GLY A 252 17.67 -5.21 42.13
CA GLY A 252 18.56 -4.21 42.74
C GLY A 252 17.99 -2.82 43.04
N GLU A 253 16.93 -2.72 43.85
CA GLU A 253 16.85 -1.59 44.78
C GLU A 253 17.96 -1.74 45.83
N ARG A 254 19.15 -1.21 45.51
CA ARG A 254 20.18 -0.87 46.50
C ARG A 254 20.90 0.40 46.05
N ASP A 255 20.49 1.50 46.69
CA ASP A 255 21.18 2.77 46.88
C ASP A 255 22.56 2.92 46.24
N GLN A 256 22.66 3.75 45.19
CA GLN A 256 23.80 4.66 44.99
C GLN A 256 23.33 5.97 44.37
N GLU A 257 23.40 7.05 45.16
CA GLU A 257 23.41 8.42 44.67
C GLU A 257 24.60 8.62 43.73
N GLU A 258 24.39 8.73 42.42
CA GLU A 258 25.37 9.36 41.54
C GLU A 258 24.73 10.01 40.30
N LYS A 259 24.68 11.35 40.36
CA LYS A 259 24.58 12.37 39.30
C LYS A 259 24.21 11.89 37.89
N PHE A 260 22.91 11.88 37.59
CA PHE A 260 22.43 12.03 36.21
C PHE A 260 22.49 13.50 35.79
N VAL A 261 23.39 13.77 34.84
CA VAL A 261 23.44 14.99 34.03
C VAL A 261 22.04 15.30 33.50
N HIS A 262 21.59 16.53 33.68
CA HIS A 262 20.35 17.07 33.12
C HIS A 262 20.19 16.70 31.64
N ARG A 263 19.38 15.67 31.35
CA ARG A 263 18.66 15.63 30.08
C ARG A 263 17.68 16.80 30.13
N PRO A 264 17.73 17.75 29.18
CA PRO A 264 16.70 18.77 29.11
C PRO A 264 15.37 18.03 28.97
N LYS A 265 14.36 18.46 29.74
CA LYS A 265 12.97 18.06 29.50
C LYS A 265 12.76 18.20 28.00
N SER A 266 12.52 17.10 27.32
CA SER A 266 12.06 17.12 25.94
C SER A 266 10.86 18.05 25.94
N GLN A 267 11.05 19.23 25.34
CA GLN A 267 9.94 20.07 24.94
C GLN A 267 8.96 19.14 24.27
N GLU A 268 7.70 19.20 24.70
CA GLU A 268 6.59 18.65 23.93
C GLU A 268 6.70 19.23 22.53
N LEU A 269 7.37 18.49 21.66
CA LEU A 269 7.38 18.69 20.24
C LEU A 269 5.94 18.41 19.86
N ARG A 270 5.19 19.51 19.75
CA ARG A 270 3.84 19.54 19.22
C ARG A 270 3.86 18.71 17.95
N VAL A 271 3.25 17.54 18.03
CA VAL A 271 2.99 16.66 16.91
C VAL A 271 2.42 17.54 15.82
N ILE A 272 3.16 17.68 14.72
CA ILE A 272 2.74 18.47 13.55
C ILE A 272 1.41 17.88 13.11
N ASN A 273 0.31 18.60 13.42
CA ASN A 273 -1.06 18.32 13.02
C ASN A 273 -1.39 16.84 12.79
N SER A 274 -1.08 15.98 13.76
CA SER A 274 -1.93 14.80 13.92
C SER A 274 -3.24 15.36 14.46
N SER A 275 -4.18 15.68 13.56
CA SER A 275 -5.53 15.32 13.93
C SER A 275 -5.48 13.82 14.18
N SER A 276 -5.29 13.42 15.43
CA SER A 276 -5.55 12.10 15.99
C SER A 276 -7.04 11.77 15.93
N ASN A 277 -7.70 12.27 14.89
CA ASN A 277 -9.04 11.99 14.53
C ASN A 277 -8.95 10.74 13.66
N CYS A 278 -8.90 9.58 14.31
CA CYS A 278 -9.38 8.32 13.73
C CYS A 278 -10.90 8.45 13.49
N ASN A 279 -11.29 9.47 12.73
CA ASN A 279 -12.67 9.72 12.38
C ASN A 279 -13.07 8.60 11.45
N ARG A 280 -14.21 7.99 11.76
CA ARG A 280 -14.84 7.04 10.86
C ARG A 280 -14.99 7.69 9.48
N VAL A 281 -14.66 6.95 8.43
CA VAL A 281 -14.91 7.37 7.04
C VAL A 281 -16.38 7.79 6.92
N PRO A 282 -16.69 8.99 6.37
CA PRO A 282 -18.06 9.48 6.28
C PRO A 282 -18.98 8.49 5.57
N ASP A 283 -20.18 8.25 6.11
CA ASP A 283 -21.12 7.28 5.54
C ASP A 283 -21.54 7.64 4.09
N GLU A 284 -21.46 8.91 3.69
CA GLU A 284 -21.69 9.36 2.30
C GLU A 284 -20.74 8.71 1.28
N ARG A 285 -19.52 8.35 1.70
CA ARG A 285 -18.53 7.63 0.88
C ARG A 285 -18.97 6.22 0.53
N ARG A 286 -19.97 5.68 1.24
CA ARG A 286 -20.54 4.37 0.93
C ARG A 286 -21.41 4.40 -0.33
N TYR A 287 -22.07 5.52 -0.59
CA TYR A 287 -23.14 5.62 -1.60
C TYR A 287 -22.75 6.46 -2.82
N SER A 288 -21.80 7.38 -2.68
CA SER A 288 -21.29 8.19 -3.78
C SER A 288 -20.22 7.46 -4.58
N LEU A 289 -19.94 7.91 -5.81
CA LEU A 289 -18.76 7.44 -6.55
C LEU A 289 -17.49 7.84 -5.78
N PRO A 290 -16.48 6.96 -5.67
CA PRO A 290 -15.23 7.31 -4.98
C PRO A 290 -14.55 8.56 -5.57
N LEU A 291 -14.69 8.77 -6.89
CA LEU A 291 -14.26 9.96 -7.61
C LEU A 291 -15.43 10.57 -8.39
N LYS A 292 -15.47 11.91 -8.47
CA LYS A 292 -16.38 12.60 -9.39
C LYS A 292 -16.03 12.18 -10.81
N SER A 293 -17.04 12.03 -11.67
CA SER A 293 -16.89 11.46 -13.01
C SER A 293 -15.84 12.18 -13.88
N ILE A 294 -15.66 13.49 -13.69
CA ILE A 294 -14.62 14.26 -14.40
C ILE A 294 -13.21 13.77 -14.07
N TYR A 295 -12.91 13.47 -12.81
CA TYR A 295 -11.60 12.99 -12.37
C TYR A 295 -11.37 11.53 -12.75
N MET A 296 -12.43 10.70 -12.74
CA MET A 296 -12.35 9.34 -13.28
C MET A 296 -12.01 9.36 -14.78
N ARG A 297 -12.63 10.27 -15.54
CA ARG A 297 -12.36 10.45 -16.98
C ARG A 297 -10.92 10.93 -17.25
N GLN A 298 -10.39 11.82 -16.42
CA GLN A 298 -9.00 12.26 -16.53
C GLN A 298 -8.02 11.09 -16.31
N ILE A 299 -8.30 10.21 -15.33
CA ILE A 299 -7.50 9.01 -15.12
C ILE A 299 -7.58 8.08 -16.33
N ASP A 300 -8.78 7.82 -16.85
CA ASP A 300 -8.98 6.99 -18.05
C ASP A 300 -8.18 7.55 -19.25
N GLN A 301 -8.13 8.88 -19.45
CA GLN A 301 -7.30 9.53 -20.47
C GLN A 301 -5.80 9.37 -20.20
N MET A 302 -5.37 9.55 -18.95
CA MET A 302 -3.96 9.45 -18.55
C MET A 302 -3.41 8.03 -18.80
N VAL A 303 -4.25 7.01 -18.67
CA VAL A 303 -3.87 5.62 -18.97
C VAL A 303 -4.19 5.17 -20.39
N GLY A 304 -4.62 6.08 -21.27
CA GLY A 304 -4.96 5.79 -22.68
C GLY A 304 -6.12 4.81 -22.87
N LEU A 305 -7.09 4.77 -21.94
CA LEU A 305 -8.28 3.93 -22.03
C LEU A 305 -9.35 4.54 -22.96
N ILE A 306 -9.40 5.87 -23.06
CA ILE A 306 -10.31 6.65 -23.91
C ILE A 306 -9.57 7.71 -24.71
#